data_AF-A0A6N7Q9L6-F1
#
_entry.id   AF-A0A6N7Q9L6-F1
#
_cell.length_a   1.000
_cell.length_b   1.000
_cell.length_c   1.000
_cell.angle_alpha   90.00
_cell.angle_beta   90.00
_cell.angle_gamma   90.00
#
_symmetry.space_group_name_H-M   'P 1'
#
loop_
_entity.id
_entity.type
_entity.pdbx_description
1 polymer ?
#
loop_
_entity_poly.entity_id
_entity_poly.type
_entity_poly.pdbx_seq_one_letter_code
_entity_poly.pdbx_strand_id
1 'polypeptide(L)'
;MLTLDLHWVPWRAYTLPIGAALILGFLAWWLLLRIAQRMRGRDYRRARIVRVISVPVAFLLPMLMLSFALESTPLDEKALTDLQHLLHIGMIGCVTWLLVRGVAALETAILRSHPIEVADNLTARRVQTQTRVLARVAMGTIILVGTSIVLLTFPAVRQIGTTLLASAGIIGLVAGIAAKPVFGNLIAGLQIALTQPIRLDDVVIVEGEWGRIEEIGSSYVVVRIWDERRMVVPLTWFIENPFQNWTRNSADLLGTAFLWLDYRTPIAQVRAELERICKSEPLWDGRVCVTQVTDTSERTIQVRLLVSARNSGDAFDLRCIVRERMLDFLVREHAYALPLLRAEVAPEPVRLSHPPVRASDSEAMRSPGAEDGAPAVNATAGEARASR
;
A
#
# COMPACT_ATOMS: atom_id res chain seq x y z
N MET A 1 -62.67 62.79 -10.51
CA MET A 1 -62.71 61.32 -10.32
C MET A 1 -62.32 60.70 -11.66
N LEU A 2 -61.36 59.77 -11.67
CA LEU A 2 -60.64 59.16 -12.81
C LEU A 2 -59.36 59.90 -13.27
N THR A 3 -58.31 59.76 -12.47
CA THR A 3 -56.91 59.83 -12.95
C THR A 3 -56.53 58.43 -13.44
N LEU A 4 -56.34 58.30 -14.76
CA LEU A 4 -55.71 57.14 -15.38
C LEU A 4 -54.21 57.19 -15.05
N ASP A 5 -53.82 56.49 -13.99
CA ASP A 5 -52.41 56.19 -13.71
C ASP A 5 -51.91 55.15 -14.72
N LEU A 6 -51.53 55.66 -15.90
CA LEU A 6 -50.82 54.90 -16.91
C LEU A 6 -49.41 54.65 -16.36
N HIS A 7 -49.14 53.42 -15.91
CA HIS A 7 -47.85 52.99 -15.36
C HIS A 7 -46.73 53.08 -16.40
N TRP A 8 -46.14 54.26 -16.57
CA TRP A 8 -44.88 54.48 -17.30
C TRP A 8 -43.70 54.05 -16.42
N VAL A 9 -43.57 52.76 -16.15
CA VAL A 9 -42.27 52.24 -15.72
C VAL A 9 -41.32 52.49 -16.90
N PRO A 10 -40.25 53.29 -16.73
CA PRO A 10 -39.48 53.75 -17.87
C PRO A 10 -38.81 52.54 -18.51
N TRP A 11 -39.13 52.25 -19.77
CA TRP A 11 -38.50 51.19 -20.58
C TRP A 11 -36.96 51.29 -20.59
N ARG A 12 -36.42 52.46 -20.22
CA ARG A 12 -35.00 52.73 -19.93
C ARG A 12 -34.44 51.89 -18.78
N ALA A 13 -35.19 51.68 -17.70
CA ALA A 13 -34.78 50.85 -16.57
C ALA A 13 -34.62 49.36 -16.96
N TYR A 14 -35.34 48.92 -18.01
CA TYR A 14 -35.27 47.57 -18.55
C TYR A 14 -34.17 47.39 -19.59
N THR A 15 -34.05 48.35 -20.50
CA THR A 15 -33.15 48.26 -21.67
C THR A 15 -31.69 48.54 -21.34
N LEU A 16 -31.41 49.35 -20.31
CA LEU A 16 -30.05 49.67 -19.88
C LEU A 16 -29.28 48.49 -19.28
N PRO A 17 -29.77 47.75 -18.27
CA PRO A 17 -29.03 46.64 -17.67
C PRO A 17 -28.86 45.47 -18.65
N ILE A 18 -29.91 45.14 -19.41
CA ILE A 18 -29.86 44.06 -20.41
C ILE A 18 -28.92 44.45 -21.57
N GLY A 19 -29.02 45.68 -22.06
CA GLY A 19 -28.14 46.19 -23.12
C GLY A 19 -26.67 46.25 -22.67
N ALA A 20 -26.39 46.72 -21.46
CA ALA A 20 -25.05 46.74 -20.89
C ALA A 20 -24.47 45.33 -20.74
N ALA A 21 -25.25 44.36 -20.25
CA ALA A 21 -24.82 42.97 -20.11
C ALA A 21 -24.56 42.28 -21.44
N LEU A 22 -25.39 42.53 -22.47
CA LEU A 22 -25.16 42.00 -23.81
C LEU A 22 -23.89 42.60 -24.45
N ILE A 23 -23.65 43.90 -24.28
CA ILE A 23 -22.44 44.57 -24.79
C ILE A 23 -21.20 44.06 -24.06
N LEU A 24 -21.23 43.99 -22.72
CA LEU A 24 -20.12 43.49 -21.91
C LEU A 24 -19.84 42.00 -22.19
N GLY A 25 -20.89 41.19 -22.32
CA GLY A 25 -20.79 39.79 -22.71
C GLY A 25 -20.16 39.63 -24.09
N PHE A 26 -20.64 40.35 -25.10
CA PHE A 26 -20.09 40.32 -26.45
C PHE A 26 -18.63 40.79 -26.49
N LEU A 27 -18.30 41.85 -25.74
CA LEU A 27 -16.93 42.37 -25.63
C LEU A 27 -16.01 41.32 -24.98
N ALA A 28 -16.47 40.65 -23.91
CA ALA A 28 -15.73 39.60 -23.23
C ALA A 28 -15.50 38.37 -24.14
N TRP A 29 -16.53 37.91 -24.85
CA TRP A 29 -16.41 36.86 -25.86
C TRP A 29 -15.36 37.24 -26.90
N TRP A 30 -15.53 38.41 -27.54
CA TRP A 30 -14.67 38.88 -28.63
C TRP A 30 -13.22 39.02 -28.18
N LEU A 31 -12.98 39.60 -27.00
CA LEU A 31 -11.66 39.77 -26.42
C LEU A 31 -10.98 38.42 -26.15
N LEU A 32 -11.69 37.46 -25.56
CA LEU A 32 -11.15 36.13 -25.26
C LEU A 32 -10.78 35.35 -26.53
N LEU A 33 -11.62 35.38 -27.55
CA LEU A 33 -11.30 34.74 -28.83
C LEU A 33 -10.13 35.44 -29.53
N ARG A 34 -10.04 36.77 -29.44
CA ARG A 34 -8.93 37.54 -30.02
C ARG A 34 -7.60 37.25 -29.31
N ILE A 35 -7.61 37.13 -27.98
CA ILE A 35 -6.44 36.72 -27.19
C ILE A 35 -6.03 35.29 -27.56
N ALA A 36 -7.00 34.37 -27.67
CA ALA A 36 -6.74 32.99 -28.08
C ALA A 36 -6.13 32.90 -29.50
N GLN A 37 -6.59 33.73 -30.43
CA GLN A 37 -6.03 33.83 -31.78
C GLN A 37 -4.62 34.46 -31.80
N ARG A 38 -4.36 35.46 -30.95
CA ARG A 38 -3.07 36.14 -30.88
C ARG A 38 -1.97 35.28 -30.25
N MET A 39 -2.32 34.41 -29.31
CA MET A 39 -1.38 33.46 -28.70
C MET A 39 -1.01 32.27 -29.59
N ARG A 40 -1.57 32.19 -30.81
CA ARG A 40 -1.27 31.15 -31.80
C ARG A 40 0.20 31.16 -32.29
N GLY A 41 0.91 32.27 -32.09
CA GLY A 41 2.32 32.44 -32.51
C GLY A 41 3.39 32.21 -31.43
N ARG A 42 3.03 32.03 -30.14
CA ARG A 42 4.00 31.78 -29.04
C ARG A 42 3.64 30.46 -28.37
N ASP A 43 4.49 29.45 -28.54
CA ASP A 43 4.40 28.09 -28.01
C ASP A 43 3.15 27.29 -28.40
N TYR A 44 3.35 26.28 -29.25
CA TYR A 44 2.31 25.36 -29.72
C TYR A 44 1.50 24.67 -28.59
N ARG A 45 2.14 24.40 -27.43
CA ARG A 45 1.48 23.82 -26.24
C ARG A 45 0.51 24.80 -25.57
N ARG A 46 0.94 26.06 -25.36
CA ARG A 46 0.14 27.10 -24.69
C ARG A 46 -1.04 27.54 -25.56
N ALA A 47 -0.82 27.71 -26.86
CA ALA A 47 -1.86 28.07 -27.82
C ALA A 47 -3.05 27.09 -27.83
N ARG A 48 -2.78 25.80 -27.63
CA ARG A 48 -3.82 24.76 -27.64
C ARG A 48 -4.64 24.72 -26.35
N ILE A 49 -3.99 24.77 -25.19
CA ILE A 49 -4.68 24.83 -23.88
C ILE A 49 -5.61 26.04 -23.85
N VAL A 50 -5.10 27.20 -24.30
CA VAL A 50 -5.88 28.43 -24.37
C VAL A 50 -7.09 28.24 -25.29
N ARG A 51 -6.94 27.62 -26.47
CA ARG A 51 -8.07 27.41 -27.40
C ARG A 51 -9.14 26.46 -26.85
N VAL A 52 -8.73 25.45 -26.08
CA VAL A 52 -9.64 24.48 -25.47
C VAL A 52 -10.54 25.16 -24.43
N ILE A 53 -9.95 26.03 -23.61
CA ILE A 53 -10.65 26.72 -22.52
C ILE A 53 -11.40 27.97 -23.02
N SER A 54 -10.77 28.77 -23.88
CA SER A 54 -11.31 30.07 -24.32
C SER A 54 -12.63 29.98 -25.06
N VAL A 55 -12.89 28.91 -25.82
CA VAL A 55 -14.11 28.82 -26.62
C VAL A 55 -15.34 28.59 -25.73
N PRO A 56 -15.42 27.57 -24.85
CA PRO A 56 -16.57 27.43 -23.95
C PRO A 56 -16.70 28.58 -22.94
N VAL A 57 -15.58 29.10 -22.42
CA VAL A 57 -15.58 30.23 -21.48
C VAL A 57 -16.09 31.52 -22.13
N ALA A 58 -15.81 31.73 -23.42
CA ALA A 58 -16.34 32.87 -24.17
C ALA A 58 -17.86 32.85 -24.33
N PHE A 59 -18.52 31.69 -24.27
CA PHE A 59 -19.99 31.59 -24.23
C PHE A 59 -20.54 31.68 -22.80
N LEU A 60 -19.81 31.13 -21.83
CA LEU A 60 -20.19 31.12 -20.42
C LEU A 60 -20.28 32.53 -19.81
N LEU A 61 -19.30 33.39 -20.07
CA LEU A 61 -19.23 34.74 -19.50
C LEU A 61 -20.40 35.65 -19.92
N PRO A 62 -20.77 35.76 -21.21
CA PRO A 62 -21.98 36.48 -21.63
C PRO A 62 -23.25 35.94 -20.98
N MET A 63 -23.41 34.61 -20.88
CA MET A 63 -24.58 34.01 -20.22
C MET A 63 -24.66 34.38 -18.73
N LEU A 64 -23.52 34.40 -18.04
CA LEU A 64 -23.44 34.79 -16.62
C LEU A 64 -23.78 36.28 -16.44
N MET A 65 -23.20 37.15 -17.28
CA MET A 65 -23.51 38.60 -17.27
C MET A 65 -24.99 38.86 -17.57
N LEU A 66 -25.56 38.14 -18.52
CA LEU A 66 -26.97 38.24 -18.86
C LEU A 66 -27.86 37.76 -17.71
N SER A 67 -27.52 36.64 -17.06
CA SER A 67 -28.24 36.13 -15.89
C SER A 67 -28.31 37.16 -14.76
N PHE A 68 -27.18 37.80 -14.43
CA PHE A 68 -27.11 38.81 -13.37
C PHE A 68 -27.94 40.07 -13.72
N ALA A 69 -27.92 40.49 -14.99
CA ALA A 69 -28.72 41.63 -15.44
C ALA A 69 -30.22 41.34 -15.41
N LEU A 70 -30.64 40.12 -15.75
CA LEU A 70 -32.05 39.72 -15.67
C LEU A 70 -32.57 39.74 -14.23
N GLU A 71 -31.78 39.30 -13.26
CA GLU A 71 -32.16 39.33 -11.83
C GLU A 71 -32.39 40.76 -11.32
N SER A 72 -31.66 41.74 -11.86
CA SER A 72 -31.83 43.15 -11.51
C SER A 72 -33.03 43.85 -12.20
N THR A 73 -33.76 43.17 -13.08
CA THR A 73 -34.79 43.78 -13.93
C THR A 73 -36.21 43.35 -13.54
N PRO A 74 -37.15 44.26 -13.23
CA PRO A 74 -38.52 43.93 -12.79
C PRO A 74 -39.46 43.60 -13.99
N LEU A 75 -39.12 42.58 -14.78
CA LEU A 75 -39.94 42.10 -15.92
C LEU A 75 -41.12 41.23 -15.45
N ASP A 76 -42.07 40.98 -16.35
CA ASP A 76 -43.19 40.05 -16.14
C ASP A 76 -42.71 38.69 -15.60
N GLU A 77 -43.30 38.24 -14.48
CA GLU A 77 -42.73 37.20 -13.61
C GLU A 77 -42.53 35.86 -14.35
N LYS A 78 -43.41 35.55 -15.31
CA LYS A 78 -43.36 34.27 -16.02
C LYS A 78 -42.27 34.24 -17.10
N ALA A 79 -42.21 35.27 -17.96
CA ALA A 79 -41.22 35.35 -19.03
C ALA A 79 -39.78 35.48 -18.50
N LEU A 80 -39.60 36.19 -17.37
CA LEU A 80 -38.31 36.26 -16.68
C LEU A 80 -37.87 34.89 -16.17
N THR A 81 -38.77 34.15 -15.52
CA THR A 81 -38.49 32.83 -14.95
C THR A 81 -38.11 31.82 -16.04
N ASP A 82 -38.84 31.79 -17.15
CA ASP A 82 -38.55 30.89 -18.28
C ASP A 82 -37.19 31.22 -18.93
N LEU A 83 -36.87 32.50 -19.10
CA LEU A 83 -35.61 32.94 -19.69
C LEU A 83 -34.41 32.70 -18.77
N GLN A 84 -34.55 32.94 -17.46
CA GLN A 84 -33.55 32.58 -16.45
C GLN A 84 -33.32 31.06 -16.40
N HIS A 85 -34.37 30.26 -16.54
CA HIS A 85 -34.26 28.81 -16.60
C HIS A 85 -33.47 28.35 -17.84
N LEU A 86 -33.78 28.91 -19.01
CA LEU A 86 -33.06 28.63 -20.25
C LEU A 86 -31.58 29.02 -20.16
N LEU A 87 -31.27 30.16 -19.53
CA LEU A 87 -29.90 30.60 -19.28
C LEU A 87 -29.14 29.66 -18.34
N HIS A 88 -29.78 29.18 -17.27
CA HIS A 88 -29.19 28.19 -16.38
C HIS A 88 -28.86 26.87 -17.11
N ILE A 89 -29.77 26.38 -17.95
CA ILE A 89 -29.53 25.20 -18.79
C ILE A 89 -28.35 25.44 -19.75
N GLY A 90 -28.31 26.60 -20.41
CA GLY A 90 -27.22 27.00 -21.29
C GLY A 90 -25.87 27.05 -20.57
N MET A 91 -25.86 27.54 -19.33
CA MET A 91 -24.67 27.60 -18.48
C MET A 91 -24.15 26.20 -18.12
N ILE A 92 -25.03 25.29 -17.69
CA ILE A 92 -24.68 23.89 -17.40
C ILE A 92 -24.12 23.21 -18.67
N GLY A 93 -24.74 23.47 -19.83
CA GLY A 93 -24.26 22.99 -21.12
C GLY A 93 -22.85 23.50 -21.45
N CYS A 94 -22.57 24.79 -21.23
CA CYS A 94 -21.24 25.37 -21.44
C CYS A 94 -20.18 24.76 -20.52
N VAL A 95 -20.50 24.53 -19.24
CA VAL A 95 -19.60 23.87 -18.29
C VAL A 95 -19.34 22.42 -18.69
N THR A 96 -20.37 21.68 -19.06
CA THR A 96 -20.25 20.30 -19.53
C THR A 96 -19.38 20.24 -20.79
N TRP A 97 -19.60 21.14 -21.74
CA TRP A 97 -18.80 21.26 -22.96
C TRP A 97 -17.33 21.59 -22.65
N LEU A 98 -17.08 22.50 -21.70
CA LEU A 98 -15.73 22.83 -21.24
C LEU A 98 -15.00 21.61 -20.68
N LEU A 99 -15.65 20.85 -19.81
CA LEU A 99 -15.08 19.64 -19.19
C LEU A 99 -14.76 18.57 -20.26
N VAL A 100 -15.67 18.30 -21.20
CA VAL A 100 -15.46 17.35 -22.30
C VAL A 100 -14.27 17.79 -23.17
N ARG A 101 -14.19 19.08 -23.54
CA ARG A 101 -13.05 19.58 -24.31
C ARG A 101 -11.74 19.52 -23.52
N GLY A 102 -11.80 19.72 -22.20
CA GLY A 102 -10.66 19.55 -21.29
C GLY A 102 -10.11 18.12 -21.33
N VAL A 103 -10.98 17.11 -21.23
CA VAL A 103 -10.59 15.70 -21.34
C VAL A 103 -10.00 15.38 -22.71
N ALA A 104 -10.64 15.81 -23.80
CA ALA A 104 -10.12 15.59 -25.16
C ALA A 104 -8.74 16.29 -25.39
N ALA A 105 -8.53 17.46 -24.77
CA ALA A 105 -7.26 18.15 -24.81
C ALA A 105 -6.16 17.40 -24.05
N LEU A 106 -6.49 16.86 -22.87
CA LEU A 106 -5.58 16.05 -22.07
C LEU A 106 -5.22 14.75 -22.79
N GLU A 107 -6.21 14.03 -23.32
CA GLU A 107 -6.02 12.83 -24.14
C GLU A 107 -4.99 13.12 -25.25
N THR A 108 -5.27 14.13 -26.07
CA THR A 108 -4.39 14.46 -27.19
C THR A 108 -3.04 15.05 -26.77
N ALA A 109 -2.89 15.57 -25.54
CA ALA A 109 -1.61 15.96 -24.98
C ALA A 109 -0.77 14.72 -24.61
N ILE A 110 -1.39 13.73 -23.96
CA ILE A 110 -0.77 12.46 -23.57
C ILE A 110 -0.39 11.63 -24.79
N LEU A 111 -1.26 11.55 -25.81
CA LEU A 111 -0.94 10.83 -27.05
C LEU A 111 0.24 11.42 -27.81
N ARG A 112 0.52 12.72 -27.67
CA ARG A 112 1.62 13.39 -28.36
C ARG A 112 2.95 13.26 -27.66
N SER A 113 2.96 13.04 -26.34
CA SER A 113 4.21 12.77 -25.62
C SER A 113 4.74 11.35 -25.87
N HIS A 114 3.95 10.48 -26.52
CA HIS A 114 4.32 9.10 -26.85
C HIS A 114 4.09 8.78 -28.35
N PRO A 115 4.90 9.34 -29.27
CA PRO A 115 4.77 9.08 -30.71
C PRO A 115 5.13 7.62 -31.07
N ILE A 116 4.32 7.02 -31.95
CA ILE A 116 4.38 5.58 -32.33
C ILE A 116 5.42 5.31 -33.43
N GLU A 117 6.03 6.36 -33.99
CA GLU A 117 6.92 6.29 -35.15
C GLU A 117 8.28 5.61 -34.86
N VAL A 118 8.57 5.30 -33.59
CA VAL A 118 9.75 4.52 -33.22
C VAL A 118 9.39 3.05 -33.23
N ALA A 119 10.09 2.27 -34.07
CA ALA A 119 9.98 0.82 -34.09
C ALA A 119 10.27 0.27 -32.67
N ASP A 120 9.38 -0.61 -32.21
CA ASP A 120 9.48 -1.34 -30.94
C ASP A 120 9.02 -0.62 -29.65
N ASN A 121 7.82 -0.03 -29.66
CA ASN A 121 7.20 0.55 -28.46
C ASN A 121 5.82 -0.08 -28.14
N LEU A 122 5.81 -1.33 -27.66
CA LEU A 122 4.62 -1.96 -27.07
C LEU A 122 4.03 -1.10 -25.93
N THR A 123 4.88 -0.43 -25.16
CA THR A 123 4.50 0.51 -24.08
C THR A 123 3.74 1.72 -24.62
N ALA A 124 4.20 2.34 -25.72
CA ALA A 124 3.50 3.49 -26.31
C ALA A 124 2.13 3.10 -26.87
N ARG A 125 2.01 1.90 -27.47
CA ARG A 125 0.72 1.36 -27.94
C ARG A 125 -0.25 1.10 -26.78
N ARG A 126 0.24 0.51 -25.69
CA ARG A 126 -0.55 0.26 -24.47
C ARG A 126 -1.07 1.57 -23.87
N VAL A 127 -0.20 2.56 -23.71
CA VAL A 127 -0.55 3.90 -23.20
C VAL A 127 -1.60 4.55 -24.09
N GLN A 128 -1.47 4.45 -25.41
CA GLN A 128 -2.43 5.06 -26.34
C GLN A 128 -3.83 4.45 -26.20
N THR A 129 -3.92 3.11 -26.20
CA THR A 129 -5.21 2.42 -26.07
C THR A 129 -5.85 2.71 -24.72
N GLN A 130 -5.08 2.62 -23.62
CA GLN A 130 -5.57 2.92 -22.28
C GLN A 130 -6.05 4.37 -22.14
N THR A 131 -5.28 5.34 -22.66
CA THR A 131 -5.64 6.76 -22.60
C THR A 131 -6.94 7.04 -23.38
N ARG A 132 -7.10 6.46 -24.58
CA ARG A 132 -8.33 6.62 -25.37
C ARG A 132 -9.55 6.04 -24.68
N VAL A 133 -9.42 4.83 -24.10
CA VAL A 133 -10.52 4.19 -23.37
C VAL A 133 -10.90 5.03 -22.16
N LEU A 134 -9.92 5.46 -21.36
CA LEU A 134 -10.16 6.27 -20.17
C LEU A 134 -10.79 7.63 -20.52
N ALA A 135 -10.32 8.29 -21.58
CA ALA A 135 -10.87 9.55 -22.06
C ALA A 135 -12.33 9.40 -22.53
N ARG A 136 -12.66 8.32 -23.26
CA ARG A 136 -14.03 8.03 -23.68
C ARG A 136 -14.96 7.77 -22.51
N VAL A 137 -14.52 6.98 -21.53
CA VAL A 137 -15.29 6.73 -20.30
C VAL A 137 -15.52 8.04 -19.55
N ALA A 138 -14.46 8.83 -19.32
CA ALA A 138 -14.55 10.11 -18.62
C ALA A 138 -15.47 11.11 -19.35
N MET A 139 -15.35 11.25 -20.67
CA MET A 139 -16.25 12.09 -21.46
C MET A 139 -17.69 11.61 -21.39
N GLY A 140 -17.93 10.30 -21.50
CA GLY A 140 -19.26 9.70 -21.37
C GLY A 140 -19.87 9.98 -19.99
N THR A 141 -19.11 9.82 -18.91
CA THR A 141 -19.55 10.14 -17.55
C THR A 141 -19.86 11.63 -17.39
N ILE A 142 -19.01 12.53 -17.89
CA ILE A 142 -19.23 13.98 -17.83
C ILE A 142 -20.53 14.36 -18.56
N ILE A 143 -20.75 13.81 -19.76
CA ILE A 143 -21.96 14.07 -20.55
C ILE A 143 -23.20 13.53 -19.82
N LEU A 144 -23.13 12.32 -19.26
CA LEU A 144 -24.21 11.71 -18.50
C LEU A 144 -24.58 12.56 -17.27
N VAL A 145 -23.58 13.01 -16.50
CA VAL A 145 -23.78 13.85 -15.32
C VAL A 145 -24.32 15.22 -15.72
N GLY A 146 -23.73 15.87 -16.73
CA GLY A 146 -24.19 17.17 -17.23
C GLY A 146 -25.64 17.13 -17.73
N THR A 147 -26.00 16.08 -18.48
CA THR A 147 -27.38 15.87 -18.95
C THR A 147 -28.33 15.60 -17.78
N SER A 148 -27.90 14.80 -16.80
CA SER A 148 -28.67 14.57 -15.57
C SER A 148 -28.94 15.87 -14.80
N ILE A 149 -27.94 16.75 -14.67
CA ILE A 149 -28.09 18.05 -14.00
C ILE A 149 -29.08 18.93 -14.76
N VAL A 150 -29.00 18.99 -16.10
CA VAL A 150 -29.99 19.70 -16.94
C VAL A 150 -31.39 19.14 -16.74
N LEU A 151 -31.56 17.81 -16.72
CA LEU A 151 -32.86 17.19 -16.51
C LEU A 151 -33.45 17.52 -15.12
N LEU A 152 -32.61 17.59 -14.09
CA LEU A 152 -33.02 17.94 -12.73
C LEU A 152 -33.49 19.40 -12.57
N THR A 153 -33.23 20.28 -13.53
CA THR A 153 -33.78 21.64 -13.49
C THR A 153 -35.29 21.64 -13.70
N PHE A 154 -35.83 20.67 -14.45
CA PHE A 154 -37.26 20.56 -14.71
C PHE A 154 -38.02 20.02 -13.48
N PRO A 155 -39.04 20.73 -12.96
CA PRO A 155 -39.76 20.32 -11.75
C PRO A 155 -40.33 18.90 -11.80
N ALA A 156 -40.89 18.50 -12.95
CA ALA A 156 -41.45 17.17 -13.17
C ALA A 156 -40.41 16.04 -13.04
N VAL A 157 -39.19 16.30 -13.49
CA VAL A 157 -38.09 15.32 -13.43
C VAL A 157 -37.39 15.37 -12.09
N ARG A 158 -37.33 16.54 -11.44
CA ARG A 158 -36.67 16.73 -10.13
C ARG A 158 -37.22 15.79 -9.05
N GLN A 159 -38.54 15.59 -8.99
CA GLN A 159 -39.15 14.70 -7.98
C GLN A 159 -38.72 13.24 -8.12
N ILE A 160 -38.59 12.76 -9.36
CA ILE A 160 -38.11 11.40 -9.66
C ILE A 160 -36.59 11.35 -9.52
N GLY A 161 -35.91 12.42 -9.92
CA GLY A 161 -34.47 12.52 -9.91
C GLY A 161 -33.87 12.55 -8.50
N THR A 162 -34.55 13.13 -7.50
CA THR A 162 -34.07 13.11 -6.10
C THR A 162 -34.09 11.70 -5.50
N THR A 163 -35.12 10.90 -5.77
CA THR A 163 -35.20 9.51 -5.30
C THR A 163 -34.22 8.61 -6.04
N LEU A 164 -34.02 8.85 -7.35
CA LEU A 164 -32.97 8.20 -8.13
C LEU A 164 -31.56 8.59 -7.65
N LEU A 165 -31.33 9.86 -7.28
CA LEU A 165 -30.04 10.32 -6.77
C LEU A 165 -29.73 9.71 -5.39
N ALA A 166 -30.75 9.57 -4.54
CA ALA A 166 -30.62 8.88 -3.25
C ALA A 166 -30.22 7.41 -3.42
N SER A 167 -30.84 6.69 -4.37
CA SER A 167 -30.49 5.29 -4.68
C SER A 167 -29.14 5.16 -5.42
N ALA A 168 -28.81 6.10 -6.29
CA ALA A 168 -27.50 6.19 -6.94
C ALA A 168 -26.36 6.39 -5.91
N GLY A 169 -26.65 7.01 -4.76
CA GLY A 169 -25.70 7.09 -3.65
C GLY A 169 -25.27 5.72 -3.13
N ILE A 170 -26.19 4.76 -3.00
CA ILE A 170 -25.88 3.39 -2.57
C ILE A 170 -25.03 2.68 -3.64
N ILE A 171 -25.40 2.81 -4.91
CA ILE A 171 -24.62 2.26 -6.02
C ILE A 171 -23.20 2.87 -6.02
N GLY A 172 -23.08 4.17 -5.79
CA GLY A 172 -21.82 4.88 -5.66
C GLY A 172 -20.98 4.37 -4.49
N LEU A 173 -21.58 4.09 -3.34
CA LEU A 173 -20.89 3.50 -2.19
C LEU A 173 -20.35 2.10 -2.51
N VAL A 174 -21.17 1.22 -3.10
CA VAL A 174 -20.76 -0.13 -3.49
C VAL A 174 -19.62 -0.07 -4.51
N ALA A 175 -19.73 0.80 -5.52
CA ALA A 175 -18.68 1.02 -6.50
C ALA A 175 -17.39 1.57 -5.85
N GLY A 176 -17.51 2.48 -4.88
CA GLY A 176 -16.39 3.02 -4.11
C GLY A 176 -15.66 1.97 -3.28
N ILE A 177 -16.41 1.09 -2.59
CA ILE A 177 -15.85 -0.04 -1.85
C ILE A 177 -15.13 -0.99 -2.81
N ALA A 178 -15.74 -1.31 -3.96
CA ALA A 178 -15.12 -2.15 -4.99
C ALA A 178 -13.83 -1.52 -5.57
N ALA A 179 -13.74 -0.19 -5.62
CA ALA A 179 -12.57 0.53 -6.10
C ALA A 179 -11.44 0.66 -5.07
N LYS A 180 -11.68 0.31 -3.79
CA LYS A 180 -10.69 0.43 -2.70
C LYS A 180 -9.30 -0.16 -3.04
N PRO A 181 -9.16 -1.36 -3.67
CA PRO A 181 -7.85 -1.92 -4.00
C PRO A 181 -7.06 -1.08 -5.02
N VAL A 182 -7.75 -0.39 -5.93
CA VAL A 182 -7.11 0.48 -6.94
C VAL A 182 -6.50 1.70 -6.25
N PHE A 183 -7.28 2.36 -5.39
CA PHE A 183 -6.78 3.50 -4.62
C PHE A 183 -5.68 3.10 -3.63
N GLY A 184 -5.81 1.93 -2.99
CA GLY A 184 -4.78 1.39 -2.10
C GLY A 184 -3.44 1.23 -2.80
N ASN A 185 -3.41 0.62 -3.99
CA ASN A 185 -2.18 0.46 -4.76
C ASN A 185 -1.59 1.80 -5.23
N LEU A 186 -2.44 2.76 -5.63
CA LEU A 186 -1.98 4.10 -6.02
C LEU A 186 -1.30 4.83 -4.86
N ILE A 187 -1.93 4.80 -3.68
CA ILE A 187 -1.38 5.42 -2.47
C ILE A 187 -0.09 4.72 -2.05
N ALA A 188 -0.06 3.39 -2.08
CA ALA A 188 1.13 2.61 -1.77
C ALA A 188 2.29 2.94 -2.72
N GLY A 189 2.03 3.04 -4.03
CA GLY A 189 3.03 3.44 -5.02
C GLY A 189 3.57 4.85 -4.77
N LEU A 190 2.70 5.81 -4.48
CA LEU A 190 3.11 7.18 -4.13
C LEU A 190 3.95 7.19 -2.84
N GLN A 191 3.52 6.45 -1.83
CA GLN A 191 4.23 6.35 -0.55
C GLN A 191 5.62 5.74 -0.73
N ILE A 192 5.73 4.63 -1.46
CA ILE A 192 7.01 3.98 -1.76
C ILE A 192 7.92 4.91 -2.56
N ALA A 193 7.39 5.65 -3.54
CA ALA A 193 8.18 6.62 -4.30
C ALA A 193 8.72 7.75 -3.41
N LEU A 194 7.96 8.20 -2.42
CA LEU A 194 8.34 9.30 -1.52
C LEU A 194 9.27 8.87 -0.39
N THR A 195 8.99 7.74 0.28
CA THR A 195 9.75 7.28 1.46
C THR A 195 10.85 6.29 1.12
N GLN A 196 10.83 5.73 -0.09
CA GLN A 196 11.80 4.78 -0.64
C GLN A 196 12.22 3.69 0.37
N PRO A 197 11.28 2.91 0.93
CA PRO A 197 11.62 1.84 1.87
C PRO A 197 12.28 0.64 1.17
N ILE A 198 12.11 0.56 -0.15
CA ILE A 198 12.73 -0.40 -1.07
C ILE A 198 13.25 0.32 -2.32
N ARG A 199 14.35 -0.18 -2.88
CA ARG A 199 14.95 0.30 -4.13
C ARG A 199 15.15 -0.85 -5.12
N LEU A 200 15.31 -0.50 -6.38
CA LEU A 200 15.71 -1.47 -7.40
C LEU A 200 17.05 -2.09 -7.00
N ASP A 201 17.19 -3.40 -7.17
CA ASP A 201 18.36 -4.20 -6.81
C ASP A 201 18.62 -4.39 -5.29
N ASP A 202 17.73 -3.91 -4.42
CA ASP A 202 17.84 -4.19 -2.98
C ASP A 202 17.67 -5.69 -2.68
N VAL A 203 18.44 -6.18 -1.70
CA VAL A 203 18.30 -7.54 -1.17
C VAL A 203 17.32 -7.52 0.00
N VAL A 204 16.27 -8.32 -0.09
CA VAL A 204 15.17 -8.33 0.86
C VAL A 204 14.77 -9.74 1.26
N ILE A 205 14.14 -9.86 2.43
CA ILE A 205 13.36 -11.04 2.80
C ILE A 205 11.89 -10.63 2.84
N VAL A 206 11.10 -11.23 1.96
CA VAL A 206 9.66 -10.98 1.77
C VAL A 206 8.93 -12.31 1.89
N GLU A 207 7.94 -12.38 2.77
CA GLU A 207 7.21 -13.63 3.09
C GLU A 207 8.13 -14.82 3.47
N GLY A 208 9.28 -14.53 4.07
CA GLY A 208 10.27 -15.54 4.44
C GLY A 208 11.17 -16.00 3.29
N GLU A 209 10.91 -15.56 2.06
CA GLU A 209 11.75 -15.83 0.90
C GLU A 209 12.83 -14.76 0.76
N TRP A 210 14.07 -15.20 0.63
CA TRP A 210 15.20 -14.32 0.32
C TRP A 210 15.25 -14.06 -1.19
N GLY A 211 15.38 -12.79 -1.56
CA GLY A 211 15.47 -12.42 -2.97
C GLY A 211 15.93 -10.99 -3.18
N ARG A 212 15.98 -10.61 -4.46
CA ARG A 212 16.41 -9.28 -4.88
C ARG A 212 15.32 -8.59 -5.68
N ILE A 213 15.14 -7.29 -5.46
CA ILE A 213 14.13 -6.51 -6.19
C ILE A 213 14.57 -6.34 -7.64
N GLU A 214 13.86 -6.97 -8.56
CA GLU A 214 14.15 -6.97 -10.01
C GLU A 214 13.40 -5.85 -10.73
N GLU A 215 12.17 -5.56 -10.33
CA GLU A 215 11.32 -4.54 -10.95
C GLU A 215 10.40 -3.90 -9.91
N ILE A 216 10.20 -2.58 -9.99
CA ILE A 216 9.16 -1.86 -9.26
C ILE A 216 8.18 -1.31 -10.30
N GLY A 217 7.04 -1.99 -10.45
CA GLY A 217 5.96 -1.59 -11.33
C GLY A 217 5.03 -0.56 -10.70
N SER A 218 3.94 -0.21 -11.40
CA SER A 218 2.95 0.77 -10.93
C SER A 218 1.99 0.23 -9.87
N SER A 219 1.85 -1.11 -9.76
CA SER A 219 0.94 -1.76 -8.80
C SER A 219 1.55 -3.01 -8.13
N TYR A 220 2.76 -3.41 -8.50
CA TYR A 220 3.43 -4.59 -8.01
C TYR A 220 4.94 -4.38 -7.97
N VAL A 221 5.64 -5.22 -7.23
CA VAL A 221 7.10 -5.36 -7.20
C VAL A 221 7.43 -6.79 -7.57
N VAL A 222 8.45 -6.98 -8.40
CA VAL A 222 8.98 -8.30 -8.74
C VAL A 222 10.22 -8.55 -7.90
N VAL A 223 10.18 -9.60 -7.09
CA VAL A 223 11.31 -10.08 -6.29
C VAL A 223 11.83 -11.38 -6.94
N ARG A 224 13.09 -11.37 -7.37
CA ARG A 224 13.77 -12.55 -7.90
C ARG A 224 14.31 -13.36 -6.73
N ILE A 225 13.73 -14.53 -6.51
CA ILE A 225 14.13 -15.48 -5.48
C ILE A 225 15.44 -16.16 -5.90
N TRP A 226 16.16 -16.74 -4.94
CA TRP A 226 17.42 -17.48 -5.16
C TRP A 226 17.32 -18.60 -6.20
N ASP A 227 16.15 -19.22 -6.38
CA ASP A 227 15.90 -20.29 -7.36
C ASP A 227 15.38 -19.77 -8.71
N GLU A 228 15.66 -18.50 -9.02
CA GLU A 228 15.31 -17.79 -10.26
C GLU A 228 13.81 -17.57 -10.51
N ARG A 229 12.94 -17.96 -9.57
CA ARG A 229 11.52 -17.62 -9.64
C ARG A 229 11.28 -16.14 -9.37
N ARG A 230 10.24 -15.59 -10.00
CA ARG A 230 9.81 -14.20 -9.82
C ARG A 230 8.57 -14.18 -8.95
N MET A 231 8.72 -13.72 -7.73
CA MET A 231 7.60 -13.44 -6.83
C MET A 231 7.03 -12.06 -7.18
N VAL A 232 5.75 -12.01 -7.57
CA VAL A 232 5.06 -10.76 -7.87
C VAL A 232 4.23 -10.36 -6.65
N VAL A 233 4.63 -9.27 -6.00
CA VAL A 233 4.05 -8.82 -4.74
C VAL A 233 3.33 -7.49 -4.95
N PRO A 234 2.05 -7.34 -4.57
CA PRO A 234 1.35 -6.06 -4.67
C PRO A 234 2.02 -4.96 -3.86
N LEU A 235 2.01 -3.71 -4.34
CA LEU A 235 2.64 -2.59 -3.61
C LEU A 235 2.00 -2.37 -2.23
N THR A 236 0.69 -2.59 -2.10
CA THR A 236 -0.01 -2.48 -0.79
C THR A 236 0.58 -3.41 0.25
N TRP A 237 1.02 -4.60 -0.14
CA TRP A 237 1.58 -5.58 0.79
C TRP A 237 2.83 -5.04 1.50
N PHE A 238 3.72 -4.32 0.80
CA PHE A 238 4.92 -3.71 1.39
C PHE A 238 4.64 -2.59 2.39
N ILE A 239 3.46 -1.99 2.32
CA ILE A 239 3.01 -0.97 3.26
C ILE A 239 2.34 -1.62 4.48
N GLU A 240 1.60 -2.71 4.26
CA GLU A 240 0.80 -3.38 5.29
C GLU A 240 1.60 -4.39 6.12
N ASN A 241 2.69 -4.94 5.58
CA ASN A 241 3.44 -6.04 6.20
C ASN A 241 4.90 -5.66 6.47
N PRO A 242 5.49 -6.16 7.57
CA PRO A 242 6.92 -6.02 7.81
C PRO A 242 7.74 -6.88 6.83
N PHE A 243 8.87 -6.34 6.40
CA PHE A 243 9.86 -7.05 5.59
C PHE A 243 11.27 -6.67 6.05
N GLN A 244 12.27 -7.46 5.69
CA GLN A 244 13.66 -7.15 6.01
C GLN A 244 14.33 -6.59 4.76
N ASN A 245 14.93 -5.40 4.86
CA ASN A 245 15.79 -4.86 3.82
C ASN A 245 17.24 -4.94 4.29
N TRP A 246 18.01 -5.81 3.63
CA TRP A 246 19.39 -6.11 3.99
C TRP A 246 20.39 -5.13 3.36
N THR A 247 19.96 -4.27 2.43
CA THR A 247 20.82 -3.31 1.71
C THR A 247 20.42 -1.84 1.91
N ARG A 248 19.46 -1.56 2.80
CA ARG A 248 18.87 -0.22 2.99
C ARG A 248 19.91 0.88 3.25
N ASN A 249 20.87 0.61 4.12
CA ASN A 249 21.91 1.57 4.53
C ASN A 249 23.32 1.14 4.08
N SER A 250 23.57 -0.17 4.09
CA SER A 250 24.84 -0.78 3.69
C SER A 250 24.57 -2.22 3.23
N ALA A 251 25.39 -2.73 2.31
CA ALA A 251 25.37 -4.15 1.93
C ALA A 251 26.03 -5.06 2.98
N ASP A 252 26.87 -4.46 3.83
CA ASP A 252 27.52 -5.04 4.98
C ASP A 252 26.55 -5.81 5.90
N LEU A 253 26.79 -7.10 6.09
CA LEU A 253 25.92 -8.00 6.86
C LEU A 253 26.70 -8.86 7.84
N LEU A 254 26.01 -9.32 8.89
CA LEU A 254 26.51 -10.32 9.82
C LEU A 254 25.88 -11.67 9.50
N GLY A 255 26.72 -12.65 9.17
CA GLY A 255 26.34 -14.05 9.00
C GLY A 255 26.48 -14.81 10.32
N THR A 256 25.53 -15.71 10.59
CA THR A 256 25.60 -16.63 11.73
C THR A 256 25.71 -18.08 11.28
N ALA A 257 26.64 -18.80 11.91
CA ALA A 257 26.73 -20.24 11.86
C ALA A 257 26.51 -20.84 13.25
N PHE A 258 25.48 -21.67 13.39
CA PHE A 258 25.18 -22.37 14.62
C PHE A 258 25.72 -23.80 14.55
N LEU A 259 26.36 -24.22 15.64
CA LEU A 259 26.78 -25.58 15.90
C LEU A 259 26.18 -26.03 17.23
N TRP A 260 25.70 -27.26 17.30
CA TRP A 260 25.29 -27.91 18.54
C TRP A 260 26.40 -28.87 18.93
N LEU A 261 27.00 -28.66 20.09
CA LEU A 261 28.21 -29.36 20.53
C LEU A 261 28.03 -29.93 21.94
N ASP A 262 28.89 -30.86 22.34
CA ASP A 262 28.91 -31.45 23.68
C ASP A 262 29.43 -30.43 24.72
N TYR A 263 29.02 -30.57 25.97
CA TYR A 263 29.46 -29.72 27.08
C TYR A 263 30.98 -29.73 27.33
N ARG A 264 31.69 -30.75 26.86
CA ARG A 264 33.15 -30.87 26.99
C ARG A 264 33.91 -30.11 25.90
N THR A 265 33.21 -29.43 24.98
CA THR A 265 33.84 -28.72 23.87
C THR A 265 34.81 -27.63 24.37
N PRO A 266 36.08 -27.63 23.91
CA PRO A 266 37.03 -26.58 24.29
C PRO A 266 36.74 -25.28 23.51
N ILE A 267 35.81 -24.46 24.02
CA ILE A 267 35.35 -23.22 23.35
C ILE A 267 36.49 -22.24 23.01
N ALA A 268 37.55 -22.20 23.82
CA ALA A 268 38.73 -21.38 23.54
C ALA A 268 39.40 -21.78 22.21
N GLN A 269 39.50 -23.08 21.93
CA GLN A 269 40.09 -23.60 20.69
C GLN A 269 39.15 -23.36 19.51
N VAL A 270 37.83 -23.54 19.70
CA VAL A 270 36.82 -23.18 18.68
C VAL A 270 36.89 -21.70 18.31
N ARG A 271 37.14 -20.82 19.28
CA ARG A 271 37.31 -19.38 19.03
C ARG A 271 38.58 -19.09 18.21
N ALA A 272 39.71 -19.69 18.58
CA ALA A 272 40.95 -19.54 17.83
C ALA A 272 40.83 -20.07 16.40
N GLU A 273 40.15 -21.20 16.22
CA GLU A 273 39.95 -21.81 14.90
C GLU A 273 39.03 -20.96 14.02
N LEU A 274 37.94 -20.39 14.57
CA LEU A 274 37.08 -19.48 13.81
C LEU A 274 37.89 -18.28 13.30
N GLU A 275 38.73 -17.69 14.14
CA GLU A 275 39.59 -16.56 13.77
C GLU A 275 40.59 -16.96 12.68
N ARG A 276 41.17 -18.16 12.75
CA ARG A 276 42.05 -18.71 11.71
C ARG A 276 41.31 -18.87 10.39
N ILE A 277 40.11 -19.44 10.40
CA ILE A 277 39.27 -19.61 9.21
C ILE A 277 38.95 -18.26 8.59
N CYS A 278 38.47 -17.30 9.39
CA CYS A 278 38.10 -15.96 8.88
C CYS A 278 39.30 -15.23 8.26
N LYS A 279 40.48 -15.28 8.89
CA LYS A 279 41.71 -14.68 8.33
C LYS A 279 42.21 -15.36 7.06
N SER A 280 41.84 -16.61 6.82
CA SER A 280 42.21 -17.35 5.61
C SER A 280 41.28 -17.10 4.43
N GLU A 281 40.07 -16.57 4.66
CA GLU A 281 39.04 -16.43 3.64
C GLU A 281 38.91 -15.00 3.14
N PRO A 282 38.99 -14.76 1.81
CA PRO A 282 38.87 -13.42 1.23
C PRO A 282 37.46 -12.83 1.35
N LEU A 283 36.45 -13.66 1.66
CA LEU A 283 35.05 -13.25 1.82
C LEU A 283 34.81 -12.49 3.15
N TRP A 284 35.70 -12.63 4.12
CA TRP A 284 35.58 -11.95 5.40
C TRP A 284 36.03 -10.49 5.30
N ASP A 285 35.20 -9.57 5.79
CA ASP A 285 35.45 -8.13 5.69
C ASP A 285 36.27 -7.54 6.86
N GLY A 286 36.68 -8.38 7.82
CA GLY A 286 37.51 -8.00 8.96
C GLY A 286 36.78 -7.36 10.15
N ARG A 287 35.47 -7.09 10.09
CA ARG A 287 34.76 -6.31 11.13
C ARG A 287 34.40 -7.14 12.37
N VAL A 288 33.87 -8.34 12.20
CA VAL A 288 33.33 -9.19 13.26
C VAL A 288 33.72 -10.64 12.99
N CYS A 289 34.29 -11.27 14.01
CA CYS A 289 34.58 -12.70 14.06
C CYS A 289 34.49 -13.12 15.53
N VAL A 290 33.34 -13.69 15.92
CA VAL A 290 33.02 -13.92 17.34
C VAL A 290 32.39 -15.28 17.56
N THR A 291 32.99 -16.07 18.46
CA THR A 291 32.44 -17.35 18.95
C THR A 291 31.80 -17.15 20.33
N GLN A 292 30.52 -17.48 20.43
CA GLN A 292 29.72 -17.38 21.66
C GLN A 292 28.88 -18.64 21.88
N VAL A 293 28.75 -19.08 23.12
CA VAL A 293 27.71 -20.05 23.50
C VAL A 293 26.42 -19.25 23.71
N THR A 294 25.39 -19.49 22.90
CA THR A 294 24.14 -18.71 22.92
C THR A 294 23.03 -19.37 23.70
N ASP A 295 23.07 -20.70 23.82
CA ASP A 295 22.06 -21.48 24.53
C ASP A 295 22.66 -22.79 25.05
N THR A 296 22.00 -23.41 26.03
CA THR A 296 22.38 -24.68 26.64
C THR A 296 21.13 -25.54 26.84
N SER A 297 21.15 -26.76 26.29
CA SER A 297 20.07 -27.76 26.41
C SER A 297 20.51 -28.94 27.27
N GLU A 298 19.61 -29.84 27.66
CA GLU A 298 19.95 -31.04 28.45
C GLU A 298 21.07 -31.90 27.84
N ARG A 299 21.25 -31.85 26.52
CA ARG A 299 22.21 -32.72 25.79
C ARG A 299 23.37 -31.98 25.14
N THR A 300 23.20 -30.72 24.77
CA THR A 300 24.18 -29.97 23.96
C THR A 300 24.23 -28.49 24.34
N ILE A 301 25.37 -27.86 24.06
CA ILE A 301 25.52 -26.41 24.03
C ILE A 301 25.34 -25.91 22.59
N GLN A 302 24.66 -24.79 22.41
CA GLN A 302 24.56 -24.12 21.12
C GLN A 302 25.68 -23.07 21.02
N VAL A 303 26.57 -23.25 20.06
CA VAL A 303 27.66 -22.33 19.76
C VAL A 303 27.33 -21.55 18.50
N ARG A 304 27.25 -20.22 18.63
CA ARG A 304 27.10 -19.27 17.53
C ARG A 304 28.46 -18.74 17.11
N LEU A 305 28.78 -18.95 15.85
CA LEU A 305 29.90 -18.37 15.12
C LEU A 305 29.34 -17.18 14.32
N LEU A 306 29.71 -15.98 14.73
CA LEU A 306 29.26 -14.73 14.10
C LEU A 306 30.40 -14.17 13.25
N VAL A 307 30.15 -13.96 11.97
CA VAL A 307 31.12 -13.43 11.01
C VAL A 307 30.51 -12.28 10.22
N SER A 308 31.31 -11.31 9.82
CA SER A 308 30.88 -10.19 8.97
C SER A 308 31.32 -10.38 7.52
N ALA A 309 30.51 -9.90 6.59
CA ALA A 309 30.85 -9.89 5.17
C ALA A 309 30.29 -8.64 4.47
N ARG A 310 30.78 -8.39 3.25
CA ARG A 310 30.54 -7.17 2.46
C ARG A 310 29.16 -7.12 1.81
N ASN A 311 28.54 -8.28 1.60
CA ASN A 311 27.22 -8.42 1.02
C ASN A 311 26.55 -9.74 1.48
N SER A 312 25.30 -9.93 1.11
CA SER A 312 24.48 -11.07 1.53
C SER A 312 24.94 -12.41 0.94
N GLY A 313 25.48 -12.41 -0.29
CA GLY A 313 26.05 -13.59 -0.94
C GLY A 313 27.32 -14.04 -0.23
N ASP A 314 28.28 -13.14 -0.07
CA ASP A 314 29.53 -13.39 0.65
C ASP A 314 29.26 -13.88 2.09
N ALA A 315 28.27 -13.28 2.77
CA ALA A 315 27.85 -13.70 4.10
C ALA A 315 27.32 -15.14 4.14
N PHE A 316 26.57 -15.54 3.11
CA PHE A 316 26.03 -16.89 2.98
C PHE A 316 27.13 -17.92 2.67
N ASP A 317 28.04 -17.61 1.76
CA ASP A 317 29.13 -18.52 1.40
C ASP A 317 30.11 -18.68 2.58
N LEU A 318 30.47 -17.57 3.24
CA LEU A 318 31.36 -17.59 4.39
C LEU A 318 30.79 -18.40 5.55
N ARG A 319 29.48 -18.29 5.86
CA ARG A 319 28.88 -19.10 6.94
C ARG A 319 28.83 -20.60 6.60
N CYS A 320 28.81 -20.97 5.32
CA CYS A 320 28.86 -22.37 4.88
C CYS A 320 30.29 -22.90 5.03
N ILE A 321 31.28 -22.17 4.52
CA ILE A 321 32.71 -22.49 4.68
C ILE A 321 33.09 -22.62 6.15
N VAL A 322 32.64 -21.68 6.99
CA VAL A 322 32.87 -21.70 8.44
C VAL A 322 32.26 -22.96 9.07
N ARG A 323 31.04 -23.37 8.67
CA ARG A 323 30.43 -24.60 9.19
C ARG A 323 31.24 -25.83 8.80
N GLU A 324 31.55 -25.98 7.51
CA GLU A 324 32.27 -27.13 6.97
C GLU A 324 33.64 -27.28 7.61
N ARG A 325 34.45 -26.21 7.60
CA ARG A 325 35.80 -26.25 8.16
C ARG A 325 35.83 -26.40 9.68
N MET A 326 34.86 -25.81 10.38
CA MET A 326 34.76 -26.01 11.83
C MET A 326 34.38 -27.46 12.17
N LEU A 327 33.49 -28.08 11.39
CA LEU A 327 33.19 -29.50 11.54
C LEU A 327 34.42 -30.36 11.27
N ASP A 328 35.18 -30.09 10.22
CA ASP A 328 36.43 -30.81 9.92
C ASP A 328 37.47 -30.68 11.04
N PHE A 329 37.63 -29.47 11.60
CA PHE A 329 38.49 -29.24 12.77
C PHE A 329 38.04 -30.05 13.99
N LEU A 330 36.75 -29.97 14.32
CA LEU A 330 36.19 -30.69 15.46
C LEU A 330 36.33 -32.21 15.29
N VAL A 331 36.11 -32.75 14.09
CA VAL A 331 36.29 -34.18 13.83
C VAL A 331 37.75 -34.59 13.99
N ARG A 332 38.71 -33.81 13.47
CA ARG A 332 40.14 -34.16 13.51
C ARG A 332 40.76 -34.07 14.90
N GLU A 333 40.40 -33.05 15.67
CA GLU A 333 41.12 -32.70 16.91
C GLU A 333 40.27 -32.89 18.18
N HIS A 334 38.95 -32.86 18.06
CA HIS A 334 38.01 -32.85 19.18
C HIS A 334 36.76 -33.71 18.92
N ALA A 335 36.90 -34.94 18.42
CA ALA A 335 35.75 -35.76 18.05
C ALA A 335 34.71 -35.95 19.19
N TYR A 336 35.16 -35.89 20.45
CA TYR A 336 34.32 -35.95 21.65
C TYR A 336 33.41 -34.71 21.87
N ALA A 337 33.65 -33.62 21.14
CA ALA A 337 32.91 -32.36 21.16
C ALA A 337 31.65 -32.39 20.29
N LEU A 338 31.50 -33.38 19.40
CA LEU A 338 30.27 -33.57 18.64
C LEU A 338 29.15 -34.09 19.55
N PRO A 339 27.87 -33.85 19.23
CA PRO A 339 26.74 -34.32 20.04
C PRO A 339 26.79 -35.82 20.28
N LEU A 340 26.74 -36.21 21.56
CA LEU A 340 26.69 -37.61 21.99
C LEU A 340 25.41 -37.86 22.77
N LEU A 341 24.72 -38.96 22.47
CA LEU A 341 23.63 -39.43 23.31
C LEU A 341 24.23 -40.16 24.52
N ARG A 342 24.08 -39.58 25.71
CA ARG A 342 24.47 -40.23 26.97
C ARG A 342 23.26 -40.95 27.53
N ALA A 343 23.35 -42.26 27.62
CA ALA A 343 22.36 -43.09 28.30
C ALA A 343 23.06 -43.80 29.46
N GLU A 344 22.54 -43.60 30.66
CA GLU A 344 22.90 -44.42 31.80
C GLU A 344 22.09 -45.72 31.70
N VAL A 345 22.73 -46.81 31.28
CA VAL A 345 22.10 -48.13 31.32
C VAL A 345 22.23 -48.62 32.76
N ALA A 346 21.19 -48.36 33.56
CA ALA A 346 21.11 -48.95 34.89
C ALA A 346 21.10 -50.48 34.71
N PRO A 347 22.03 -51.24 35.32
CA PRO A 347 21.93 -52.69 35.34
C PRO A 347 20.59 -53.06 35.97
N GLU A 348 19.87 -54.01 35.36
CA GLU A 348 18.63 -54.54 35.89
C GLU A 348 18.85 -54.86 37.38
N PRO A 349 18.03 -54.34 38.31
CA PRO A 349 18.25 -54.57 39.73
C PRO A 349 18.29 -56.07 39.94
N VAL A 350 19.46 -56.58 40.34
CA VAL A 350 19.62 -57.98 40.75
C VAL A 350 18.52 -58.21 41.77
N ARG A 351 17.52 -59.04 41.42
CA ARG A 351 16.55 -59.52 42.39
C ARG A 351 17.37 -60.30 43.41
N LEU A 352 17.75 -59.65 44.50
CA LEU A 352 18.27 -60.34 45.67
C LEU A 352 17.14 -61.30 46.06
N SER A 353 17.36 -62.59 45.85
CA SER A 353 16.50 -63.61 46.41
C SER A 353 16.55 -63.42 47.91
N HIS A 354 15.53 -62.77 48.48
CA HIS A 354 15.38 -62.71 49.91
C HIS A 354 15.38 -64.16 50.41
N PRO A 355 16.30 -64.58 51.29
CA PRO A 355 16.18 -65.87 51.94
C PRO A 355 14.85 -65.86 52.71
N PRO A 356 14.13 -66.99 52.80
CA PRO A 356 12.84 -67.05 53.47
C PRO A 356 13.02 -66.54 54.90
N VAL A 357 12.34 -65.45 55.23
CA VAL A 357 12.29 -64.90 56.58
C VAL A 357 11.67 -65.99 57.46
N ARG A 358 12.47 -66.58 58.35
CA ARG A 358 11.93 -67.39 59.45
C ARG A 358 11.14 -66.45 60.34
N ALA A 359 9.84 -66.69 60.46
CA ALA A 359 9.02 -66.06 61.46
C ALA A 359 9.50 -66.54 62.84
N SER A 360 10.22 -65.68 63.56
CA SER A 360 10.38 -65.80 65.00
C SER A 360 10.37 -64.41 65.62
N ASP A 361 9.37 -64.24 66.48
CA ASP A 361 9.30 -63.35 67.63
C ASP A 361 9.09 -61.86 67.36
N SER A 362 7.81 -61.58 67.09
CA SER A 362 7.18 -60.29 67.40
C SER A 362 7.17 -60.08 68.93
N GLU A 363 8.16 -59.39 69.46
CA GLU A 363 8.05 -58.81 70.81
C GLU A 363 8.59 -57.39 70.87
N ALA A 364 7.64 -56.48 71.11
CA ALA A 364 7.77 -55.25 71.88
C ALA A 364 8.89 -54.25 71.51
N MET A 365 8.58 -53.34 70.59
CA MET A 365 9.02 -51.95 70.73
C MET A 365 7.81 -51.03 70.56
N ARG A 366 7.18 -50.68 71.69
CA ARG A 366 6.10 -49.70 71.78
C ARG A 366 6.67 -48.29 71.67
N SER A 367 6.22 -47.52 70.69
CA SER A 367 6.41 -46.06 70.64
C SER A 367 5.48 -45.40 71.66
N PRO A 368 5.94 -44.50 72.55
CA PRO A 368 5.06 -43.76 73.46
C PRO A 368 4.24 -42.74 72.67
N GLY A 369 2.92 -42.72 72.88
CA GLY A 369 1.99 -41.81 72.24
C GLY A 369 1.95 -40.43 72.88
N ALA A 370 1.52 -39.44 72.10
CA ALA A 370 0.84 -38.25 72.57
C ALA A 370 -0.39 -38.07 71.69
N GLU A 371 -1.52 -37.97 72.36
CA GLU A 371 -2.88 -37.97 71.84
C GLU A 371 -3.30 -36.54 71.45
N ASP A 372 -4.54 -36.44 70.96
CA ASP A 372 -5.39 -35.25 70.88
C ASP A 372 -5.40 -34.41 69.59
N GLY A 373 -6.35 -34.77 68.72
CA GLY A 373 -6.92 -33.91 67.69
C GLY A 373 -8.08 -34.60 66.95
N ALA A 374 -9.32 -34.29 67.32
CA ALA A 374 -10.55 -34.92 66.83
C ALA A 374 -10.79 -34.77 65.30
N PRO A 375 -11.58 -35.67 64.68
CA PRO A 375 -11.70 -35.77 63.22
C PRO A 375 -12.80 -34.87 62.66
N ALA A 376 -12.57 -34.28 61.49
CA ALA A 376 -13.64 -33.69 60.67
C ALA A 376 -13.79 -34.46 59.35
N VAL A 377 -15.04 -34.87 59.13
CA VAL A 377 -15.56 -35.74 58.09
C VAL A 377 -15.73 -34.99 56.75
N ASN A 378 -15.42 -35.70 55.66
CA ASN A 378 -15.87 -35.63 54.25
C ASN A 378 -16.53 -34.36 53.69
N ALA A 379 -16.13 -33.97 52.47
CA ALA A 379 -17.06 -33.72 51.37
C ALA A 379 -16.35 -33.63 49.99
N THR A 380 -16.63 -34.65 49.17
CA THR A 380 -17.03 -34.59 47.74
C THR A 380 -16.22 -33.82 46.69
N ALA A 381 -15.84 -34.60 45.68
CA ALA A 381 -15.62 -34.21 44.30
C ALA A 381 -16.75 -33.34 43.71
N GLY A 382 -16.39 -32.46 42.77
CA GLY A 382 -17.29 -31.72 41.91
C GLY A 382 -16.55 -31.21 40.68
N GLU A 383 -16.91 -31.73 39.51
CA GLU A 383 -16.42 -31.35 38.19
C GLU A 383 -16.93 -29.98 37.70
N ALA A 384 -16.23 -29.47 36.67
CA ALA A 384 -16.73 -28.78 35.48
C ALA A 384 -16.97 -27.24 35.45
N ARG A 385 -16.30 -26.65 34.43
CA ARG A 385 -16.69 -25.56 33.49
C ARG A 385 -17.07 -24.17 34.05
N ALA A 386 -16.35 -23.13 33.58
CA ALA A 386 -16.84 -22.21 32.53
C ALA A 386 -15.88 -21.03 32.25
N SER A 387 -15.74 -20.71 30.95
CA SER A 387 -15.56 -19.39 30.32
C SER A 387 -14.55 -18.36 30.87
N ARG A 388 -13.59 -17.99 30.02
CA ARG A 388 -13.37 -16.60 29.60
C ARG A 388 -12.82 -16.54 28.18
#